data_AF-X1MPM5-F1
#
_entry.id   AF-X1MPM5-F1
#
_cell.length_a   1.000
_cell.length_b   1.000
_cell.length_c   1.000
_cell.angle_alpha   90.00
_cell.angle_beta   90.00
_cell.angle_gamma   90.00
#
_symmetry.space_group_name_H-M   'P 1'
#
loop_
_entity.id
_entity.type
_entity.pdbx_description
1 polymer ?
#
loop_
_entity_poly.entity_id
_entity_poly.type
_entity_poly.pdbx_seq_one_letter_code
_entity_poly.pdbx_strand_id
1 'polypeptide(L)'
;MEILRRAYERENDSRDRRPPHLRSWEYYTIGASRDDMRRLLDEGFLVIAVKSSTLTKYKLSEKGRGFVWATTMEREFAKIPAASVLEAMDLVVGFDDIKDAIA
;
A
#
# COMPACT_ATOMS: atom_id res chain seq x y z
N MET A 1 8.73 4.75 -5.82
CA MET A 1 7.39 4.40 -5.31
C MET A 1 6.84 3.11 -5.88
N GLU A 2 6.85 2.93 -7.20
CA GLU A 2 6.32 1.74 -7.86
C GLU A 2 6.86 0.41 -7.33
N ILE A 3 8.14 0.36 -6.94
CA ILE A 3 8.78 -0.84 -6.35
C ILE A 3 8.10 -1.27 -5.05
N LEU A 4 7.80 -0.33 -4.14
CA LEU A 4 7.14 -0.63 -2.86
C LEU A 4 5.69 -1.07 -3.08
N ARG A 5 5.02 -0.50 -4.09
CA ARG A 5 3.67 -0.94 -4.50
C ARG A 5 3.67 -2.39 -4.98
N ARG A 6 4.59 -2.75 -5.88
CA ARG A 6 4.75 -4.13 -6.37
C ARG A 6 5.13 -5.10 -5.26
N ALA A 7 5.97 -4.68 -4.31
CA ALA A 7 6.27 -5.45 -3.12
C ALA A 7 5.01 -5.73 -2.27
N TYR A 8 4.18 -4.71 -2.07
CA TYR A 8 2.92 -4.85 -1.35
C TYR A 8 1.95 -5.79 -2.07
N GLU A 9 1.79 -5.65 -3.38
CA GLU A 9 0.97 -6.57 -4.19
C GLU A 9 1.47 -8.01 -4.07
N ARG A 10 2.79 -8.21 -4.09
CA ARG A 10 3.38 -9.54 -3.96
C ARG A 10 3.14 -10.17 -2.59
N GLU A 11 3.18 -9.37 -1.52
CA GLU A 11 2.84 -9.82 -0.17
C GLU A 11 1.34 -10.11 -0.01
N ASN A 12 0.47 -9.44 -0.78
CA ASN A 12 -0.98 -9.63 -0.70
C ASN A 12 -1.55 -10.53 -1.82
N ASP A 13 -0.70 -11.16 -2.63
CA ASP A 13 -1.10 -12.06 -3.71
C ASP A 13 -1.92 -13.23 -3.16
N SER A 14 -3.20 -13.31 -3.52
CA SER A 14 -4.13 -14.34 -3.01
C SER A 14 -3.81 -15.75 -3.50
N ARG A 15 -2.95 -15.89 -4.53
CA ARG A 15 -2.48 -17.19 -5.02
C ARG A 15 -1.48 -17.84 -4.07
N ASP A 16 -0.81 -17.05 -3.23
CA ASP A 16 0.08 -17.58 -2.20
C ASP A 16 -0.74 -17.99 -0.96
N ARG A 17 -0.86 -19.29 -0.69
CA ARG A 17 -1.67 -19.78 0.45
C ARG A 17 -1.01 -19.56 1.82
N ARG A 18 0.23 -19.06 1.87
CA ARG A 18 0.91 -18.78 3.14
C ARG A 18 0.26 -17.57 3.84
N PRO A 19 0.25 -17.52 5.18
CA PRO A 19 -0.15 -16.34 5.92
C PRO A 19 0.62 -15.08 5.47
N PRO A 20 -0.03 -13.92 5.31
CA PRO A 20 0.61 -12.71 4.76
C PRO A 20 1.92 -12.31 5.47
N HIS A 21 1.97 -12.46 6.80
CA HIS A 21 3.16 -12.12 7.61
C HIS A 21 4.38 -13.04 7.37
N LEU A 22 4.19 -14.20 6.74
CA LEU A 22 5.24 -15.16 6.37
C LEU A 22 5.68 -15.02 4.91
N ARG A 23 4.97 -14.21 4.12
CA ARG A 23 5.29 -14.01 2.71
C ARG A 23 6.52 -13.11 2.59
N SER A 24 7.44 -13.54 1.75
CA SER A 24 8.69 -12.85 1.46
C SER A 24 9.11 -13.16 0.04
N TRP A 25 9.85 -12.25 -0.55
CA TRP A 25 10.12 -12.21 -1.99
C TRP A 25 11.56 -11.81 -2.29
N GLU A 26 12.03 -12.12 -3.48
CA GLU A 26 13.38 -11.77 -3.93
C GLU A 26 13.32 -10.50 -4.80
N TYR A 27 14.37 -9.69 -4.76
CA TYR A 27 14.35 -8.34 -5.35
C TYR A 27 13.98 -8.31 -6.84
N TYR A 28 14.41 -9.31 -7.61
CA TYR A 28 14.13 -9.40 -9.04
C TYR A 28 12.64 -9.67 -9.32
N THR A 29 11.91 -10.27 -8.37
CA THR A 29 10.48 -10.60 -8.56
C THR A 29 9.57 -9.38 -8.55
N ILE A 30 10.05 -8.24 -8.06
CA ILE A 30 9.34 -6.96 -8.06
C ILE A 30 9.95 -5.97 -9.07
N GLY A 31 10.94 -6.41 -9.86
CA GLY A 31 11.64 -5.58 -10.84
C GLY A 31 12.51 -4.49 -10.22
N ALA A 32 13.03 -4.71 -9.00
CA ALA A 32 13.95 -3.77 -8.35
C ALA A 32 15.40 -4.02 -8.79
N SER A 33 16.21 -2.97 -8.85
CA SER A 33 17.67 -3.09 -8.95
C SER A 33 18.31 -3.33 -7.57
N ARG A 34 19.59 -3.72 -7.53
CA ARG A 34 20.30 -3.85 -6.25
C ARG A 34 20.45 -2.50 -5.52
N ASP A 35 20.60 -1.41 -6.26
CA ASP A 35 20.70 -0.07 -5.70
C ASP A 35 19.38 0.39 -5.08
N ASP A 36 18.25 0.06 -5.71
CA ASP A 36 16.92 0.27 -5.13
C ASP A 36 16.79 -0.46 -3.79
N MET A 37 17.22 -1.72 -3.74
CA MET A 37 17.14 -2.52 -2.52
C MET A 37 18.01 -1.94 -1.41
N ARG A 38 19.24 -1.52 -1.71
CA ARG A 38 20.12 -0.87 -0.75
C ARG A 38 19.44 0.38 -0.17
N ARG A 39 18.99 1.27 -1.04
CA ARG A 39 18.32 2.51 -0.64
C ARG A 39 17.07 2.25 0.21
N LEU A 40 16.22 1.29 -0.19
CA LEU A 40 14.99 0.97 0.55
C LEU A 40 15.23 0.28 1.89
N LEU A 41 16.35 -0.45 2.04
CA LEU A 41 16.79 -0.98 3.32
C LEU A 41 17.33 0.13 4.22
N ASP A 42 18.17 1.01 3.69
CA ASP A 42 18.74 2.14 4.43
C ASP A 42 17.65 3.11 4.92
N GLU A 43 16.64 3.36 4.08
CA GLU A 43 15.46 4.16 4.42
C GLU A 43 14.49 3.42 5.38
N GLY A 44 14.71 2.14 5.65
CA GLY A 44 13.91 1.33 6.59
C GLY A 44 12.54 0.92 6.05
N PHE A 45 12.31 0.96 4.73
CA PHE A 45 11.07 0.51 4.11
C PHE A 45 10.99 -1.00 3.93
N LEU A 46 12.15 -1.67 3.90
CA LEU A 46 12.28 -3.11 3.76
C LEU A 46 13.02 -3.71 4.95
N VAL A 47 12.79 -4.99 5.20
CA VAL A 47 13.61 -5.81 6.09
C VAL A 47 14.00 -7.10 5.39
N ILE A 48 15.16 -7.64 5.76
CA ILE A 48 15.60 -8.96 5.29
C ILE A 48 14.84 -10.01 6.10
N ALA A 49 13.97 -10.77 5.44
CA ALA A 49 13.18 -11.83 6.06
C ALA A 49 13.99 -13.13 6.18
N VAL A 50 14.78 -13.45 5.16
CA VAL A 50 15.64 -14.64 5.11
C VAL A 50 16.92 -14.27 4.38
N LYS A 51 18.07 -14.63 4.95
CA LYS A 51 19.38 -14.51 4.30
C LYS A 51 20.09 -15.85 4.35
N SER A 52 20.46 -16.38 3.20
CA SER A 52 21.25 -17.59 3.05
C SER A 52 22.40 -17.34 2.07
N SER A 53 23.27 -18.33 1.87
CA SER A 53 24.33 -18.27 0.88
C SER A 53 23.80 -18.22 -0.57
N THR A 54 22.61 -18.76 -0.83
CA THR A 54 22.06 -18.90 -2.18
C THR A 54 21.02 -17.85 -2.52
N LEU A 55 20.26 -17.36 -1.53
CA LEU A 55 19.19 -16.40 -1.75
C LEU A 55 19.00 -15.44 -0.57
N THR A 56 18.44 -14.27 -0.89
CA THR A 56 17.99 -13.28 0.10
C THR A 56 16.54 -12.91 -0.20
N LYS A 57 15.66 -13.10 0.80
CA LYS A 57 14.26 -12.69 0.74
C LYS A 57 14.02 -11.48 1.60
N TYR A 58 13.17 -10.61 1.10
CA TYR A 58 12.78 -9.36 1.70
C TYR A 58 11.29 -9.38 2.01
N LYS A 59 10.88 -8.51 2.93
CA LYS A 59 9.50 -8.14 3.17
C LYS A 59 9.41 -6.66 3.51
N LEU A 60 8.26 -6.05 3.32
CA LEU A 60 7.99 -4.70 3.76
C LEU A 60 8.11 -4.62 5.28
N SER A 61 8.76 -3.55 5.74
CA SER A 61 8.68 -3.16 7.14
C SER A 61 7.27 -2.62 7.44
N GLU A 62 6.98 -2.39 8.72
CA GLU A 62 5.75 -1.68 9.10
C GLU A 62 5.68 -0.28 8.49
N LYS A 63 6.80 0.45 8.51
CA LYS A 63 6.96 1.74 7.81
C LYS A 63 6.69 1.60 6.31
N GLY A 64 7.23 0.57 5.66
CA GLY A 64 6.99 0.25 4.25
C GLY A 64 5.52 0.05 3.93
N ARG A 65 4.83 -0.78 4.72
CA ARG A 65 3.39 -1.02 4.55
C ARG A 65 2.55 0.25 4.77
N GLY A 66 2.81 0.98 5.84
CA GLY A 66 2.10 2.22 6.15
C GLY A 66 2.26 3.26 5.04
N PHE A 67 3.46 3.39 4.49
CA PHE A 67 3.74 4.32 3.40
C PHE A 67 3.06 3.94 2.06
N VAL A 68 3.05 2.65 1.71
CA VAL A 68 2.29 2.19 0.53
C VAL A 68 0.79 2.38 0.74
N TRP A 69 0.28 2.13 1.94
CA TRP A 69 -1.12 2.33 2.26
C TRP A 69 -1.53 3.80 2.13
N ALA A 70 -0.79 4.72 2.75
CA ALA A 70 -1.03 6.15 2.64
C ALA A 70 -1.02 6.63 1.18
N THR A 71 -0.02 6.23 0.40
CA THR A 71 0.08 6.64 -1.02
C THR A 71 -0.94 5.98 -1.94
N THR A 72 -1.48 4.82 -1.57
CA THR A 72 -2.59 4.19 -2.29
C THR A 72 -3.90 4.91 -1.97
N MET A 73 -4.16 5.23 -0.69
CA MET A 73 -5.36 5.98 -0.29
C MET A 73 -5.40 7.39 -0.91
N GLU A 74 -4.29 8.12 -0.91
CA GLU A 74 -4.21 9.45 -1.56
C GLU A 74 -4.60 9.39 -3.04
N ARG A 75 -4.20 8.31 -3.75
CA ARG A 75 -4.58 8.07 -5.14
C ARG A 75 -6.06 7.71 -5.31
N GLU A 76 -6.64 6.97 -4.37
CA GLU A 76 -8.06 6.63 -4.41
C GLU A 76 -8.92 7.86 -4.14
N PHE A 77 -8.59 8.70 -3.16
CA PHE A 77 -9.28 9.98 -2.93
C PHE A 77 -9.17 10.93 -4.13
N ALA A 78 -8.01 11.01 -4.79
CA ALA A 78 -7.85 11.81 -6.01
C ALA A 78 -8.69 11.30 -7.20
N LYS A 79 -9.16 10.05 -7.16
CA LYS A 79 -10.01 9.44 -8.18
C LYS A 79 -11.51 9.58 -7.90
N ILE A 80 -11.92 9.94 -6.70
CA ILE A 80 -13.34 10.15 -6.39
C ILE A 80 -13.74 11.52 -6.95
N PRO A 81 -14.63 11.58 -7.97
CA PRO A 81 -15.15 12.86 -8.43
C PRO A 81 -15.93 13.51 -7.29
N ALA A 82 -15.78 14.83 -7.10
CA ALA A 82 -16.51 15.58 -6.07
C ALA A 82 -18.04 15.35 -6.13
N ALA A 83 -18.57 15.08 -7.32
CA ALA A 83 -19.97 14.72 -7.54
C ALA A 83 -20.40 13.46 -6.78
N SER A 84 -19.54 12.44 -6.69
CA SER A 84 -19.84 11.18 -5.99
C SER A 84 -19.83 11.33 -4.46
N VAL A 85 -19.10 12.31 -3.94
CA VAL A 85 -19.12 12.64 -2.50
C VAL A 85 -20.43 13.34 -2.14
N LEU A 86 -20.89 14.28 -2.97
CA LEU A 86 -22.16 14.98 -2.77
C LEU A 86 -23.36 14.03 -2.85
N GLU A 87 -23.37 13.10 -3.81
CA GLU A 87 -24.41 12.07 -3.93
C GLU A 87 -24.43 11.11 -2.73
N ALA A 88 -23.26 10.77 -2.18
CA ALA A 88 -23.16 9.96 -0.96
C ALA A 88 -23.59 10.73 0.30
N MET A 89 -23.40 12.06 0.35
CA MET A 89 -23.88 12.92 1.44
C MET A 89 -25.40 13.08 1.41
N ASP A 90 -26.00 13.15 0.22
CA ASP A 90 -27.46 13.18 0.03
C ASP A 90 -28.15 11.88 0.50
N LEU A 91 -27.42 10.75 0.46
CA LEU A 91 -27.92 9.45 0.92
C LEU A 91 -27.87 9.30 2.46
N VAL A 92 -27.16 10.18 3.17
CA VAL A 92 -27.16 10.23 4.64
C VAL A 92 -28.46 10.90 5.09
N VAL A 93 -29.37 10.10 5.64
CA VAL A 93 -30.64 10.58 6.19
C VAL A 93 -30.39 11.71 7.19
N GLY A 94 -30.83 12.93 6.87
CA GLY A 94 -30.69 14.15 7.69
C GLY A 94 -29.85 15.28 7.08
N PHE A 95 -29.33 15.16 5.85
CA PHE A 95 -28.57 16.25 5.21
C PHE A 95 -29.46 17.45 4.80
N ASP A 96 -30.72 17.21 4.45
CA ASP A 96 -31.68 18.28 4.14
C ASP A 96 -31.98 19.17 5.36
N ASP A 97 -32.06 18.60 6.56
CA ASP A 97 -32.31 19.36 7.81
C ASP A 97 -31.15 20.32 8.16
N ILE A 98 -29.93 20.03 7.70
CA ILE A 98 -28.75 20.89 7.93
C ILE A 98 -28.74 22.06 6.95
N LYS A 99 -29.20 21.91 5.71
CA LYS A 99 -29.28 23.02 4.74
C LYS A 99 -30.22 24.12 5.21
N ASP A 100 -31.34 23.74 5.82
CA ASP A 100 -32.33 24.70 6.33
C ASP A 100 -31.84 25.46 7.59
N ALA A 101 -30.86 24.92 8.32
CA ALA A 101 -30.31 25.56 9.51
C ALA A 101 -29.22 26.62 9.22
N ILE A 102 -28.73 26.71 7.98
CA ILE A 102 -27.63 27.63 7.58
C ILE A 102 -28.12 28.66 6.52
N ALA A 103 -29.40 28.64 6.17
CA ALA A 103 -30.04 29.61 5.26
C ALA A 103 -30.52 30.88 6.00
#